data_AF-A0AAV6NJU5-F1
#
_entry.id   AF-A0AAV6NJU5-F1
#
_cell.length_a   1.000
_cell.length_b   1.000
_cell.length_c   1.000
_cell.angle_alpha   90.00
_cell.angle_beta   90.00
_cell.angle_gamma   90.00
#
_symmetry.space_group_name_H-M   'P 1'
#
loop_
_entity.id
_entity.type
_entity.pdbx_description
1 polymer ?
#
loop_
_entity_poly.entity_id
_entity_poly.type
_entity_poly.pdbx_seq_one_letter_code
_entity_poly.pdbx_strand_id
1 'polypeptide(L)'
;MARFAILFALILLPALAVASRPVRTPFIVRGKVFCDTCVAGFETSATTYIPGAKVGIECKDRNTMELLYKHEATTDSTGSYSLLVNEDHEDQVCDAVLISSPQKDCSLAAEGRDRARVILTRYNGMASNERYVNAMGFARYEPMSGCNQFHRLVVVERMAAAVFHQSLGTFLAHGQANSSSNLSKSNSNSKCFKVEVGVFRKMSPRSGNMNVTAIQASSSQTSISDPISSPSINTTDDSQKKQKEAALILIRHGESLWNEKNLFTGCVDVPLTKKGVEEAIEAGKRISNIPVDMIYTSSLIRAQMTAMLAMTQHRRKKVPVIIHNETEQARVWSQIFSEETKKQSIPVIASWRLNERMYGELQGLNKQETAERYGKEQVHKWRRSYDIPPPNGESLEMCAERAVAYFKDQIVPQLQSGKNVMISAHGNSLRSIIMYLDKLTSQEVISLELSTGIPMLYIFKGGNFIRRGSPAGPSEAGVYAYTRPYPTWKVKRKASKFQLFPVQDLASNGTATINDVLLWQLDCNETEEVRMKL
;
A
#
# COMPACT_ATOMS: atom_id res chain seq x y z
N MET A 1 -2.73 35.90 -59.00
CA MET A 1 -3.06 34.49 -59.29
C MET A 1 -2.29 33.52 -58.41
N ALA A 2 -1.09 33.02 -58.79
CA ALA A 2 -0.44 31.86 -58.15
C ALA A 2 -0.40 31.85 -56.60
N ARG A 3 -0.01 32.95 -55.93
CA ARG A 3 0.03 33.02 -54.45
C ARG A 3 -1.35 32.84 -53.78
N PHE A 4 -2.44 33.25 -54.41
CA PHE A 4 -3.79 33.02 -53.90
C PHE A 4 -4.23 31.56 -54.03
N ALA A 5 -3.84 30.87 -55.11
CA ALA A 5 -4.16 29.46 -55.30
C ALA A 5 -3.51 28.58 -54.22
N ILE A 6 -2.26 28.88 -53.83
CA ILE A 6 -1.56 28.19 -52.73
C ILE A 6 -2.28 28.42 -51.39
N LEU A 7 -2.73 29.65 -51.11
CA LEU A 7 -3.47 29.95 -49.88
C LEU A 7 -4.83 29.22 -49.85
N PHE A 8 -5.55 29.18 -50.98
CA PHE A 8 -6.81 28.44 -51.09
C PHE A 8 -6.63 26.93 -50.91
N ALA A 9 -5.55 26.35 -51.45
CA ALA A 9 -5.21 24.95 -51.25
C ALA A 9 -4.89 24.63 -49.78
N LEU A 10 -4.15 25.49 -49.09
CA LEU A 10 -3.83 25.33 -47.66
C LEU A 10 -5.06 25.45 -46.74
N ILE A 11 -6.13 26.12 -47.18
CA ILE A 11 -7.40 26.23 -46.44
C ILE A 11 -8.33 25.04 -46.76
N LEU A 12 -8.37 24.56 -48.00
CA LEU A 12 -9.26 23.47 -48.43
C LEU A 12 -8.72 22.06 -48.12
N LEU A 13 -7.40 21.84 -48.09
CA LEU A 13 -6.83 20.52 -47.79
C LEU A 13 -7.18 20.04 -46.36
N PRO A 14 -7.12 20.87 -45.29
CA PRO A 14 -7.64 20.50 -43.98
C PRO A 14 -9.14 20.21 -43.98
N ALA A 15 -9.94 20.99 -44.71
CA ALA A 15 -11.39 20.80 -44.79
C ALA A 15 -11.78 19.47 -45.47
N LEU A 16 -11.06 19.08 -46.53
CA LEU A 16 -11.25 17.79 -47.20
C LEU A 16 -10.81 16.61 -46.34
N ALA A 17 -9.76 16.78 -45.51
CA ALA A 17 -9.32 15.75 -44.56
C ALA A 17 -10.35 15.46 -43.44
N VAL A 18 -11.31 16.36 -43.20
CA VAL A 18 -12.43 16.15 -42.25
C VAL A 18 -13.61 15.42 -42.90
N ALA A 19 -13.72 15.44 -44.23
CA ALA A 19 -14.83 14.80 -44.96
C ALA A 19 -14.67 13.26 -45.07
N SER A 20 -13.44 12.75 -45.13
CA SER A 20 -13.17 11.30 -45.13
C SER A 20 -13.25 10.73 -43.72
N ARG A 21 -14.47 10.57 -43.18
CA ARG A 21 -14.72 9.73 -41.99
C ARG A 21 -14.24 8.31 -42.30
N PRO A 22 -13.16 7.77 -41.69
CA PRO A 22 -12.87 6.35 -41.81
C PRO A 22 -14.03 5.58 -41.16
N VAL A 23 -14.35 4.40 -41.70
CA VAL A 23 -15.34 3.50 -41.09
C VAL A 23 -14.81 3.10 -39.71
N ARG A 24 -15.27 3.79 -38.66
CA ARG A 24 -14.82 3.56 -37.29
C ARG A 24 -15.21 2.14 -36.91
N THR A 25 -14.22 1.29 -36.68
CA THR A 25 -14.46 -0.08 -36.22
C THR A 25 -15.22 -0.03 -34.89
N PRO A 26 -16.33 -0.76 -34.75
CA PRO A 26 -17.18 -0.67 -33.56
C PRO A 26 -16.46 -1.20 -32.32
N PHE A 27 -16.92 -0.78 -31.14
CA PHE A 27 -16.64 -1.49 -29.91
C PHE A 27 -17.40 -2.81 -29.87
N ILE A 28 -16.75 -3.85 -29.35
CA ILE A 28 -17.37 -5.17 -29.15
C ILE A 28 -17.48 -5.39 -27.65
N VAL A 29 -18.68 -5.17 -27.10
CA VAL A 29 -18.94 -5.27 -25.67
C VAL A 29 -19.37 -6.69 -25.33
N ARG A 30 -18.52 -7.41 -24.61
CA ARG A 30 -18.70 -8.82 -24.23
C ARG A 30 -18.96 -8.95 -22.74
N GLY A 31 -19.88 -9.82 -22.35
CA GLY A 31 -20.15 -10.12 -20.95
C GLY A 31 -20.91 -11.43 -20.78
N LYS A 32 -21.29 -11.72 -19.52
CA LYS A 32 -22.12 -12.89 -19.17
C LYS A 32 -23.23 -12.51 -18.20
N VAL A 33 -24.34 -13.24 -18.27
CA VAL A 33 -25.43 -13.20 -17.29
C VAL A 33 -25.48 -14.51 -16.53
N PHE A 34 -25.45 -14.45 -15.20
CA PHE A 34 -25.50 -15.62 -14.33
C PHE A 34 -26.74 -15.65 -13.43
N CYS A 35 -27.06 -16.85 -12.96
CA CYS A 35 -28.03 -17.14 -11.92
C CYS A 35 -27.27 -17.43 -10.61
N ASP A 36 -27.46 -16.57 -9.62
CA ASP A 36 -27.04 -16.83 -8.25
C ASP A 36 -28.00 -17.83 -7.61
N THR A 37 -27.61 -19.10 -7.71
CA THR A 37 -28.35 -20.26 -7.22
C THR A 37 -28.35 -20.40 -5.71
N CYS A 38 -27.49 -19.66 -5.00
CA CYS A 38 -27.35 -19.71 -3.54
C CYS A 38 -27.69 -18.38 -2.84
N VAL A 39 -28.04 -17.33 -3.59
CA VAL A 39 -28.29 -15.97 -3.08
C VAL A 39 -27.10 -15.45 -2.25
N ALA A 40 -25.90 -15.62 -2.81
CA ALA A 40 -24.61 -15.27 -2.21
C ALA A 40 -24.10 -13.86 -2.57
N GLY A 41 -24.60 -13.25 -3.66
CA GLY A 41 -24.14 -11.96 -4.22
C GLY A 41 -22.96 -12.05 -5.20
N PHE A 42 -22.49 -13.26 -5.51
CA PHE A 42 -21.33 -13.52 -6.37
C PHE A 42 -21.39 -14.90 -7.04
N GLU A 43 -20.57 -15.11 -8.07
CA GLU A 43 -20.46 -16.40 -8.76
C GLU A 43 -19.84 -17.46 -7.84
N THR A 44 -20.55 -18.57 -7.63
CA THR A 44 -20.12 -19.72 -6.82
C THR A 44 -19.91 -20.96 -7.70
N SER A 45 -19.40 -22.06 -7.13
CA SER A 45 -19.35 -23.36 -7.83
C SER A 45 -20.73 -23.96 -8.15
N ALA A 46 -21.82 -23.42 -7.59
CA ALA A 46 -23.19 -23.80 -7.90
C ALA A 46 -23.87 -22.85 -8.91
N THR A 47 -23.23 -21.75 -9.29
CA THR A 47 -23.78 -20.74 -10.22
C THR A 47 -23.91 -21.30 -11.62
N THR A 48 -25.06 -21.05 -12.26
CA THR A 48 -25.33 -21.38 -13.66
C THR A 48 -25.41 -20.11 -14.50
N TYR A 49 -25.01 -20.17 -15.77
CA TYR A 49 -25.25 -19.05 -16.69
C TYR A 49 -26.67 -19.10 -17.28
N ILE A 50 -27.22 -17.95 -17.68
CA ILE A 50 -28.61 -17.82 -18.14
C ILE A 50 -28.65 -17.54 -19.66
N PRO A 51 -28.97 -18.53 -20.51
CA PRO A 51 -29.29 -18.30 -21.92
C PRO A 51 -30.57 -17.47 -22.10
N GLY A 52 -30.63 -16.63 -23.13
CA GLY A 52 -31.82 -15.86 -23.47
C GLY A 52 -32.15 -14.69 -22.53
N ALA A 53 -31.33 -14.41 -21.52
CA ALA A 53 -31.42 -13.19 -20.73
C ALA A 53 -31.13 -11.95 -21.59
N LYS A 54 -31.93 -10.90 -21.42
CA LYS A 54 -31.76 -9.60 -22.07
C LYS A 54 -30.88 -8.68 -21.22
N VAL A 55 -29.96 -8.01 -21.90
CA VAL A 55 -29.07 -6.99 -21.35
C VAL A 55 -29.10 -5.72 -22.20
N GLY A 56 -28.78 -4.59 -21.60
CA GLY A 56 -28.60 -3.31 -22.29
C GLY A 56 -27.20 -2.75 -22.10
N ILE A 57 -26.83 -1.83 -22.98
CA ILE A 57 -25.89 -0.74 -22.70
C ILE A 57 -26.70 0.55 -22.59
N GLU A 58 -26.51 1.30 -21.52
CA GLU A 58 -27.02 2.65 -21.31
C GLU A 58 -25.83 3.61 -21.16
N CYS A 59 -25.75 4.65 -21.99
CA CYS A 59 -24.80 5.77 -21.79
C CYS A 59 -25.54 7.04 -21.42
N LYS A 60 -25.04 7.72 -20.39
CA LYS A 60 -25.67 8.89 -19.79
C LYS A 60 -24.73 10.09 -19.84
N ASP A 61 -25.29 11.29 -19.96
CA ASP A 61 -24.51 12.51 -19.76
C ASP A 61 -23.85 12.48 -18.37
N ARG A 62 -22.59 12.93 -18.30
CA ARG A 62 -21.79 12.84 -17.08
C ARG A 62 -22.23 13.81 -15.97
N ASN A 63 -22.93 14.88 -16.32
CA ASN A 63 -23.29 15.98 -15.44
C ASN A 63 -24.80 15.99 -15.14
N THR A 64 -25.65 15.77 -16.16
CA THR A 64 -27.12 15.74 -16.01
C THR A 64 -27.66 14.35 -15.70
N MET A 65 -26.87 13.29 -15.93
CA MET A 65 -27.29 11.87 -15.84
C MET A 65 -28.44 11.47 -16.80
N GLU A 66 -28.74 12.30 -17.80
CA GLU A 66 -29.74 12.04 -18.83
C GLU A 66 -29.32 10.89 -19.76
N LEU A 67 -30.25 10.04 -20.19
CA LEU A 67 -29.99 8.88 -21.05
C LEU A 67 -29.83 9.30 -22.51
N LEU A 68 -28.60 9.32 -23.00
CA LEU A 68 -28.26 9.73 -24.37
C LEU A 68 -28.25 8.58 -25.38
N TYR A 69 -27.92 7.37 -24.93
CA TYR A 69 -27.86 6.18 -25.79
C TYR A 69 -28.32 4.93 -25.05
N LYS A 70 -29.11 4.09 -25.74
CA LYS A 70 -29.46 2.75 -25.27
C LYS A 70 -29.43 1.75 -26.43
N HIS A 71 -28.80 0.60 -26.23
CA HIS A 71 -28.86 -0.55 -27.14
C HIS A 71 -29.02 -1.85 -26.35
N GLU A 72 -29.72 -2.85 -26.89
CA GLU A 72 -30.05 -4.11 -26.21
C GLU A 72 -29.46 -5.32 -26.94
N ALA A 73 -29.07 -6.34 -26.18
CA ALA A 73 -28.66 -7.65 -26.68
C ALA A 73 -29.31 -8.78 -25.86
N THR A 74 -29.27 -9.98 -26.42
CA THR A 74 -29.72 -11.22 -25.75
C THR A 74 -28.54 -12.18 -25.65
N THR A 75 -28.48 -12.94 -24.57
CA THR A 75 -27.43 -13.93 -24.31
C THR A 75 -27.61 -15.23 -25.11
N ASP A 76 -26.49 -15.83 -25.52
CA ASP A 76 -26.39 -17.10 -26.24
C ASP A 76 -26.64 -18.34 -25.35
N SER A 77 -26.49 -19.53 -25.92
CA SER A 77 -26.65 -20.82 -25.22
C SER A 77 -25.67 -21.06 -24.06
N THR A 78 -24.66 -20.21 -23.89
CA THR A 78 -23.70 -20.23 -22.77
C THR A 78 -23.98 -19.15 -21.72
N GLY A 79 -25.03 -18.34 -21.92
CA GLY A 79 -25.31 -17.13 -21.14
C GLY A 79 -24.31 -15.99 -21.37
N SER A 80 -23.56 -16.04 -22.47
CA SER A 80 -22.65 -14.96 -22.89
C SER A 80 -23.36 -14.01 -23.86
N TYR A 81 -22.96 -12.74 -23.91
CA TYR A 81 -23.47 -11.79 -24.91
C TYR A 81 -22.34 -11.01 -25.57
N SER A 82 -22.61 -10.50 -26.76
CA SER A 82 -21.73 -9.63 -27.53
C SER A 82 -22.57 -8.56 -28.21
N LEU A 83 -22.33 -7.28 -27.91
CA LEU A 83 -23.07 -6.13 -28.42
C LEU A 83 -22.11 -5.18 -29.16
N LEU A 84 -22.53 -4.67 -30.32
CA LEU A 84 -21.73 -3.76 -31.14
C LEU A 84 -22.14 -2.30 -30.89
N VAL A 85 -21.17 -1.46 -30.53
CA VAL A 85 -21.38 -0.01 -30.38
C VAL A 85 -20.54 0.71 -31.44
N ASN A 86 -21.21 1.34 -32.41
CA ASN A 86 -20.55 2.01 -33.54
C ASN A 86 -19.93 3.36 -33.17
N GLU A 87 -20.47 4.01 -32.13
CA GLU A 87 -20.15 5.38 -31.74
C GLU A 87 -18.93 5.45 -30.81
N ASP A 88 -18.42 6.66 -30.57
CA ASP A 88 -17.51 6.95 -29.45
C ASP A 88 -18.32 7.77 -28.45
N HIS A 89 -18.38 7.32 -27.21
CA HIS A 89 -19.15 7.97 -26.14
C HIS A 89 -18.28 8.90 -25.29
N GLU A 90 -17.02 9.10 -25.67
CA GLU A 90 -16.10 10.12 -25.13
C GLU A 90 -16.02 10.14 -23.59
N ASP A 91 -16.70 11.07 -22.91
CA ASP A 91 -16.72 11.15 -21.44
C ASP A 91 -18.04 10.72 -20.77
N GLN A 92 -19.01 10.21 -21.54
CA GLN A 92 -20.30 9.73 -21.06
C GLN A 92 -20.18 8.55 -20.09
N VAL A 93 -21.16 8.45 -19.19
CA VAL A 93 -21.25 7.46 -18.13
C VAL A 93 -21.99 6.22 -18.66
N CYS A 94 -21.25 5.31 -19.30
CA CYS A 94 -21.79 4.09 -19.89
C CYS A 94 -21.80 2.89 -18.93
N ASP A 95 -22.95 2.25 -18.74
CA ASP A 95 -23.14 1.01 -17.99
C ASP A 95 -23.73 -0.08 -18.89
N ALA A 96 -23.27 -1.32 -18.74
CA ALA A 96 -24.09 -2.48 -19.05
C ALA A 96 -25.14 -2.68 -17.95
N VAL A 97 -26.34 -3.13 -18.31
CA VAL A 97 -27.48 -3.32 -17.39
C VAL A 97 -28.21 -4.64 -17.68
N LEU A 98 -28.75 -5.27 -16.63
CA LEU A 98 -29.73 -6.35 -16.76
C LEU A 98 -31.10 -5.79 -17.12
N ILE A 99 -31.83 -6.46 -18.02
CA ILE A 99 -33.18 -6.05 -18.43
C ILE A 99 -34.22 -7.11 -18.04
N SER A 100 -33.97 -8.38 -18.36
CA SER A 100 -34.87 -9.48 -17.96
C SER A 100 -34.22 -10.85 -18.11
N SER A 101 -34.70 -11.82 -17.33
CA SER A 101 -34.33 -13.24 -17.41
C SER A 101 -35.53 -14.06 -17.92
N PRO A 102 -35.34 -15.05 -18.80
CA PRO A 102 -36.39 -16.01 -19.16
C PRO A 102 -36.60 -17.09 -18.09
N GLN A 103 -35.68 -17.23 -17.11
CA GLN A 103 -35.79 -18.20 -16.02
C GLN A 103 -36.68 -17.62 -14.91
N LYS A 104 -37.92 -18.14 -14.79
CA LYS A 104 -38.91 -17.70 -13.78
C LYS A 104 -38.42 -17.83 -12.35
N ASP A 105 -37.54 -18.81 -12.11
CA ASP A 105 -36.93 -19.11 -10.83
C ASP A 105 -35.65 -18.31 -10.55
N CYS A 106 -35.18 -17.51 -11.52
CA CYS A 106 -33.97 -16.69 -11.41
C CYS A 106 -34.12 -15.37 -12.21
N SER A 107 -35.02 -14.50 -11.73
CA SER A 107 -35.48 -13.28 -12.43
C SER A 107 -35.41 -11.99 -11.60
N LEU A 108 -35.10 -12.07 -10.30
CA LEU A 108 -34.81 -10.90 -9.47
C LEU A 108 -33.35 -10.46 -9.70
N ALA A 109 -33.08 -9.20 -10.05
CA ALA A 109 -31.70 -8.74 -10.19
C ALA A 109 -30.97 -8.79 -8.82
N ALA A 110 -29.78 -9.39 -8.78
CA ALA A 110 -29.02 -9.51 -7.53
C ALA A 110 -28.43 -8.15 -7.13
N GLU A 111 -28.39 -7.87 -5.81
CA GLU A 111 -27.98 -6.58 -5.27
C GLU A 111 -26.52 -6.25 -5.67
N GLY A 112 -26.31 -5.07 -6.28
CA GLY A 112 -25.00 -4.66 -6.81
C GLY A 112 -24.51 -5.44 -8.04
N ARG A 113 -25.37 -6.27 -8.66
CA ARG A 113 -25.08 -7.08 -9.86
C ARG A 113 -26.05 -6.80 -11.02
N ASP A 114 -26.90 -5.79 -10.89
CA ASP A 114 -27.84 -5.31 -11.90
C ASP A 114 -27.17 -4.54 -13.05
N ARG A 115 -25.95 -4.03 -12.82
CA ARG A 115 -25.19 -3.20 -13.76
C ARG A 115 -23.68 -3.36 -13.65
N ALA A 116 -22.95 -2.97 -14.69
CA ALA A 116 -21.49 -2.93 -14.70
C ALA A 116 -20.95 -1.85 -15.65
N ARG A 117 -20.05 -0.99 -15.13
CA ARG A 117 -19.39 0.11 -15.85
C ARG A 117 -18.64 -0.39 -17.09
N VAL A 118 -18.83 0.26 -18.24
CA VAL A 118 -18.09 0.00 -19.48
C VAL A 118 -17.48 1.31 -20.03
N ILE A 119 -16.27 1.26 -20.59
CA ILE A 119 -15.57 2.46 -21.11
C ILE A 119 -15.66 2.49 -22.64
N LEU A 120 -16.66 3.19 -23.18
CA LEU A 120 -16.94 3.24 -24.62
C LEU A 120 -16.28 4.44 -25.33
N THR A 121 -15.00 4.66 -25.05
CA THR A 121 -14.16 5.59 -25.80
C THR A 121 -12.85 4.96 -26.27
N ARG A 122 -12.18 5.63 -27.23
CA ARG A 122 -10.81 5.39 -27.67
C ARG A 122 -9.78 6.28 -26.95
N TYR A 123 -10.23 7.35 -26.27
CA TYR A 123 -9.36 8.32 -25.56
C TYR A 123 -8.86 7.84 -24.17
N ASN A 124 -8.72 6.52 -23.99
CA ASN A 124 -8.33 5.85 -22.74
C ASN A 124 -7.03 5.05 -22.83
N GLY A 125 -6.35 5.05 -24.00
CA GLY A 125 -5.11 4.32 -24.22
C GLY A 125 -5.26 2.82 -24.47
N MET A 126 -6.49 2.28 -24.58
CA MET A 126 -6.70 0.88 -24.95
C MET A 126 -6.62 0.70 -26.47
N ALA A 127 -5.65 -0.08 -26.94
CA ALA A 127 -5.41 -0.33 -28.37
C ALA A 127 -6.45 -1.27 -29.03
N SER A 128 -7.23 -2.01 -28.25
CA SER A 128 -8.35 -2.83 -28.74
C SER A 128 -9.67 -2.08 -28.63
N ASN A 129 -10.64 -2.44 -29.47
CA ASN A 129 -12.04 -2.01 -29.34
C ASN A 129 -12.92 -3.02 -28.58
N GLU A 130 -12.40 -4.19 -28.19
CA GLU A 130 -13.15 -5.09 -27.32
C GLU A 130 -13.28 -4.51 -25.90
N ARG A 131 -14.43 -4.71 -25.27
CA ARG A 131 -14.72 -4.28 -23.90
C ARG A 131 -15.33 -5.44 -23.14
N TYR A 132 -14.66 -5.87 -22.08
CA TYR A 132 -15.14 -6.97 -21.23
C TYR A 132 -15.87 -6.39 -20.02
N VAL A 133 -17.10 -6.86 -19.81
CA VAL A 133 -18.00 -6.45 -18.74
C VAL A 133 -17.97 -7.50 -17.63
N ASN A 134 -17.93 -7.05 -16.37
CA ASN A 134 -18.07 -7.93 -15.21
C ASN A 134 -19.38 -8.73 -15.31
N ALA A 135 -19.36 -10.00 -14.88
CA ALA A 135 -20.56 -10.83 -14.91
C ALA A 135 -21.68 -10.20 -14.05
N MET A 136 -22.86 -10.07 -14.65
CA MET A 136 -24.08 -9.51 -14.04
C MET A 136 -25.02 -10.66 -13.66
N GLY A 137 -25.76 -10.52 -12.57
CA GLY A 137 -26.44 -11.64 -11.92
C GLY A 137 -27.91 -11.38 -11.63
N PHE A 138 -28.76 -12.35 -11.99
CA PHE A 138 -30.07 -12.53 -11.34
C PHE A 138 -29.91 -13.51 -10.18
N ALA A 139 -30.70 -13.37 -9.12
CA ALA A 139 -30.77 -14.30 -7.99
C ALA A 139 -32.03 -15.16 -8.06
N ARG A 140 -31.95 -16.37 -7.48
CA ARG A 140 -33.15 -17.18 -7.22
C ARG A 140 -33.98 -16.59 -6.08
N TYR A 141 -35.29 -16.82 -6.12
CA TYR A 141 -36.18 -16.52 -4.99
C TYR A 141 -35.92 -17.43 -3.78
N GLU A 142 -35.54 -18.69 -4.04
CA GLU A 142 -35.13 -19.67 -3.02
C GLU A 142 -33.79 -20.31 -3.41
N PRO A 143 -32.83 -20.43 -2.46
CA PRO A 143 -31.52 -21.02 -2.72
C PRO A 143 -31.62 -22.54 -2.93
N MET A 144 -30.75 -23.09 -3.78
CA MET A 144 -30.75 -24.52 -4.09
C MET A 144 -30.34 -25.41 -2.90
N SER A 145 -30.93 -26.60 -2.84
CA SER A 145 -30.56 -27.65 -1.87
C SER A 145 -29.08 -28.03 -2.00
N GLY A 146 -28.27 -27.57 -1.04
CA GLY A 146 -26.81 -27.70 -1.06
C GLY A 146 -26.08 -26.41 -0.67
N CYS A 147 -26.72 -25.25 -0.82
CA CYS A 147 -26.15 -23.93 -0.50
C CYS A 147 -25.89 -23.67 1.01
N ASN A 148 -26.17 -24.66 1.88
CA ASN A 148 -26.13 -24.57 3.35
C ASN A 148 -24.76 -24.15 3.94
N GLN A 149 -23.66 -24.25 3.19
CA GLN A 149 -22.35 -23.75 3.64
C GLN A 149 -22.22 -22.22 3.54
N PHE A 150 -22.88 -21.55 2.59
CA PHE A 150 -22.66 -20.12 2.35
C PHE A 150 -23.44 -19.22 3.31
N HIS A 151 -24.69 -19.58 3.66
CA HIS A 151 -25.47 -18.82 4.65
C HIS A 151 -24.81 -18.73 6.03
N ARG A 152 -23.96 -19.70 6.40
CA ARG A 152 -23.21 -19.66 7.68
C ARG A 152 -22.13 -18.57 7.75
N LEU A 153 -21.70 -18.00 6.63
CA LEU A 153 -20.79 -16.84 6.63
C LEU A 153 -21.59 -15.54 6.80
N VAL A 154 -22.60 -15.31 5.95
CA VAL A 154 -23.37 -14.06 5.91
C VAL A 154 -24.18 -13.82 7.20
N VAL A 155 -24.71 -14.87 7.82
CA VAL A 155 -25.47 -14.73 9.09
C VAL A 155 -24.57 -14.37 10.27
N VAL A 156 -23.31 -14.80 10.29
CA VAL A 156 -22.37 -14.47 11.38
C VAL A 156 -21.98 -13.00 11.35
N GLU A 157 -21.71 -12.41 10.18
CA GLU A 157 -21.50 -10.96 10.05
C GLU A 157 -22.75 -10.15 10.44
N ARG A 158 -23.95 -10.56 9.98
CA ARG A 158 -25.18 -9.83 10.31
C ARG A 158 -25.60 -9.95 11.78
N MET A 159 -25.29 -11.06 12.47
CA MET A 159 -25.55 -11.18 13.92
C MET A 159 -24.54 -10.40 14.76
N ALA A 160 -23.27 -10.30 14.34
CA ALA A 160 -22.26 -9.52 15.07
C ALA A 160 -22.63 -8.03 15.22
N ALA A 161 -23.32 -7.46 14.22
CA ALA A 161 -23.79 -6.07 14.25
C ALA A 161 -25.01 -5.82 15.15
N ALA A 162 -25.79 -6.86 15.51
CA ALA A 162 -27.09 -6.70 16.15
C ALA A 162 -27.09 -6.85 17.68
N VAL A 163 -26.06 -7.45 18.27
CA VAL A 163 -26.05 -7.87 19.69
C VAL A 163 -25.50 -6.80 20.65
N PHE A 164 -24.85 -5.74 20.15
CA PHE A 164 -24.20 -4.73 21.00
C PHE A 164 -25.13 -3.66 21.62
N HIS A 165 -26.45 -3.78 21.48
CA HIS A 165 -27.43 -2.90 22.13
C HIS A 165 -28.56 -3.65 22.84
N GLN A 166 -28.26 -4.21 24.03
CA GLN A 166 -29.17 -4.12 25.19
C GLN A 166 -28.52 -4.54 26.54
N SER A 167 -29.00 -3.90 27.61
CA SER A 167 -28.88 -4.29 29.04
C SER A 167 -27.49 -4.68 29.58
N LEU A 168 -26.77 -3.69 30.12
CA LEU A 168 -26.00 -3.87 31.36
C LEU A 168 -26.94 -3.54 32.53
N GLY A 169 -27.17 -4.46 33.48
CA GLY A 169 -28.23 -4.30 34.48
C GLY A 169 -28.19 -5.24 35.69
N THR A 170 -27.33 -4.91 36.67
CA THR A 170 -27.37 -5.30 38.10
C THR A 170 -27.54 -6.78 38.52
N PHE A 171 -26.48 -7.27 39.17
CA PHE A 171 -26.42 -8.22 40.29
C PHE A 171 -27.74 -8.71 40.94
N LEU A 172 -27.83 -10.02 41.17
CA LEU A 172 -27.77 -10.58 42.53
C LEU A 172 -27.55 -12.11 42.52
N ALA A 173 -26.61 -12.61 43.33
CA ALA A 173 -26.47 -14.03 43.66
C ALA A 173 -25.84 -14.19 45.04
N HIS A 174 -26.60 -14.71 46.01
CA HIS A 174 -26.04 -15.22 47.27
C HIS A 174 -25.48 -16.63 47.05
N GLY A 175 -24.36 -16.95 47.72
CA GLY A 175 -23.75 -18.28 47.69
C GLY A 175 -22.59 -18.37 48.67
N GLN A 176 -22.84 -18.88 49.88
CA GLN A 176 -21.81 -19.04 50.91
C GLN A 176 -20.94 -20.28 50.61
N ALA A 177 -19.61 -20.12 50.69
CA ALA A 177 -18.68 -21.21 50.95
C ALA A 177 -17.36 -20.66 51.50
N ASN A 178 -17.28 -20.48 52.82
CA ASN A 178 -16.05 -20.07 53.50
C ASN A 178 -15.72 -21.08 54.60
N SER A 179 -14.71 -21.92 54.38
CA SER A 179 -14.14 -22.82 55.41
C SER A 179 -12.64 -22.96 55.16
N SER A 180 -11.84 -22.71 56.19
CA SER A 180 -10.40 -22.54 56.10
C SER A 180 -9.61 -23.74 56.62
N SER A 181 -8.46 -24.02 56.00
CA SER A 181 -7.38 -24.81 56.59
C SER A 181 -6.05 -24.49 55.90
N ASN A 182 -4.93 -24.71 56.59
CA ASN A 182 -3.62 -24.16 56.24
C ASN A 182 -2.69 -25.12 55.46
N LEU A 183 -1.65 -24.51 54.89
CA LEU A 183 -0.23 -24.91 55.00
C LEU A 183 0.47 -25.58 53.80
N SER A 184 1.76 -25.22 53.71
CA SER A 184 2.90 -25.89 53.07
C SER A 184 3.28 -25.52 51.63
N LYS A 185 4.60 -25.38 51.43
CA LYS A 185 5.28 -25.27 50.12
C LYS A 185 5.88 -26.64 49.78
N SER A 186 5.76 -27.07 48.52
CA SER A 186 6.71 -28.02 47.93
C SER A 186 6.72 -27.95 46.41
N ASN A 187 7.89 -28.14 45.79
CA ASN A 187 8.00 -28.40 44.35
C ASN A 187 7.44 -29.78 44.00
N SER A 188 6.80 -29.92 42.83
CA SER A 188 7.18 -30.96 41.84
C SER A 188 6.31 -30.90 40.57
N ASN A 189 6.79 -31.56 39.51
CA ASN A 189 6.13 -31.67 38.21
C ASN A 189 4.83 -32.50 38.29
N SER A 190 3.86 -32.26 37.39
CA SER A 190 3.74 -33.06 36.16
C SER A 190 2.41 -32.89 35.39
N LYS A 191 2.40 -33.46 34.17
CA LYS A 191 1.24 -33.93 33.37
C LYS A 191 0.34 -32.89 32.68
N CYS A 192 0.59 -32.79 31.38
CA CYS A 192 -0.31 -32.33 30.34
C CYS A 192 -1.65 -33.10 30.32
N PHE A 193 -2.74 -32.41 29.94
CA PHE A 193 -3.89 -33.02 29.29
C PHE A 193 -3.93 -32.57 27.82
N LYS A 194 -3.94 -33.53 26.89
CA LYS A 194 -4.09 -33.30 25.45
C LYS A 194 -5.24 -34.18 24.95
N VAL A 195 -6.26 -33.58 24.35
CA VAL A 195 -7.37 -34.32 23.76
C VAL A 195 -7.08 -34.51 22.27
N GLU A 196 -6.86 -35.75 21.85
CA GLU A 196 -6.75 -36.13 20.44
C GLU A 196 -8.00 -36.90 20.00
N VAL A 197 -8.66 -36.40 18.96
CA VAL A 197 -9.77 -37.09 18.30
C VAL A 197 -9.21 -37.85 17.09
N GLY A 198 -9.00 -39.16 17.26
CA GLY A 198 -8.40 -40.00 16.23
C GLY A 198 -9.37 -40.37 15.10
N VAL A 199 -8.93 -40.23 13.85
CA VAL A 199 -9.61 -40.78 12.66
C VAL A 199 -8.92 -42.09 12.25
N PHE A 200 -9.63 -43.21 12.36
CA PHE A 200 -9.09 -44.53 11.99
C PHE A 200 -8.93 -44.67 10.46
N ARG A 201 -7.73 -45.07 10.02
CA ARG A 201 -7.56 -45.92 8.83
C ARG A 201 -6.69 -47.12 9.18
N LYS A 202 -7.00 -48.27 8.56
CA LYS A 202 -6.62 -49.60 9.03
C LYS A 202 -5.79 -50.32 7.97
N MET A 203 -4.51 -50.58 8.25
CA MET A 203 -3.68 -51.55 7.50
C MET A 203 -2.58 -52.14 8.41
N SER A 204 -2.24 -53.40 8.16
CA SER A 204 -1.51 -54.26 9.11
C SER A 204 0.02 -54.16 8.98
N PRO A 205 0.79 -54.48 10.04
CA PRO A 205 2.24 -54.25 10.06
C PRO A 205 3.09 -55.44 9.56
N ARG A 206 4.37 -55.16 9.30
CA ARG A 206 5.48 -56.12 9.45
C ARG A 206 6.55 -55.54 10.37
N SER A 207 7.24 -56.41 11.10
CA SER A 207 8.15 -56.05 12.20
C SER A 207 9.58 -55.75 11.74
N GLY A 208 10.31 -54.94 12.51
CA GLY A 208 11.71 -54.59 12.27
C GLY A 208 12.28 -53.65 13.34
N ASN A 209 12.59 -54.19 14.53
CA ASN A 209 13.24 -53.41 15.61
C ASN A 209 14.73 -53.16 15.30
N MET A 210 15.18 -51.92 15.43
CA MET A 210 16.58 -51.60 15.79
C MET A 210 16.64 -50.36 16.68
N ASN A 211 17.21 -50.52 17.88
CA ASN A 211 17.72 -49.41 18.68
C ASN A 211 19.16 -49.12 18.26
N VAL A 212 19.54 -47.84 18.14
CA VAL A 212 20.95 -47.43 18.10
C VAL A 212 21.14 -46.22 19.03
N THR A 213 22.05 -46.35 19.97
CA THR A 213 22.37 -45.32 20.98
C THR A 213 23.32 -44.28 20.39
N ALA A 214 23.23 -43.02 20.85
CA ALA A 214 24.20 -41.99 20.49
C ALA A 214 25.54 -42.21 21.19
N ILE A 215 26.65 -42.07 20.46
CA ILE A 215 28.00 -41.96 21.02
C ILE A 215 28.66 -40.72 20.39
N GLN A 216 29.21 -39.88 21.26
CA GLN A 216 29.97 -38.67 20.91
C GLN A 216 31.46 -39.02 20.89
N ALA A 217 32.19 -38.62 19.85
CA ALA A 217 33.63 -38.83 19.73
C ALA A 217 34.36 -37.50 19.52
N SER A 218 35.48 -37.32 20.23
CA SER A 218 36.41 -36.21 20.06
C SER A 218 37.84 -36.79 20.10
N SER A 219 38.69 -36.35 19.18
CA SER A 219 40.10 -36.73 19.10
C SER A 219 40.88 -35.67 18.32
N SER A 220 42.11 -35.38 18.73
CA SER A 220 42.97 -34.32 18.18
C SER A 220 44.46 -34.70 18.32
N GLN A 221 45.36 -33.86 17.75
CA GLN A 221 46.83 -34.02 17.74
C GLN A 221 47.35 -35.15 16.81
N THR A 222 48.54 -35.13 16.19
CA THR A 222 49.69 -34.17 16.09
C THR A 222 50.33 -34.37 14.68
N SER A 223 51.40 -33.75 14.15
CA SER A 223 52.44 -32.75 14.54
C SER A 223 52.89 -32.01 13.23
N ILE A 224 54.07 -31.45 12.90
CA ILE A 224 55.49 -31.42 13.36
C ILE A 224 56.08 -30.01 13.02
N SER A 225 57.16 -29.61 13.71
CA SER A 225 57.89 -28.32 13.72
C SER A 225 59.36 -28.52 13.24
N ASP A 226 60.24 -27.59 12.83
CA ASP A 226 60.32 -26.11 12.65
C ASP A 226 61.69 -25.81 11.93
N PRO A 227 62.35 -24.63 11.91
CA PRO A 227 61.98 -23.19 12.02
C PRO A 227 62.59 -22.28 10.91
N ILE A 228 62.43 -20.94 10.98
CA ILE A 228 63.54 -19.93 10.99
C ILE A 228 63.01 -18.46 11.09
N SER A 229 63.45 -17.76 12.14
CA SER A 229 63.67 -16.31 12.35
C SER A 229 62.80 -15.21 11.68
N SER A 230 61.95 -14.57 12.50
CA SER A 230 62.08 -13.18 13.03
C SER A 230 62.49 -12.00 12.09
N PRO A 231 61.88 -10.80 12.23
CA PRO A 231 61.68 -10.13 13.53
C PRO A 231 60.29 -9.52 13.81
N SER A 232 60.09 -9.17 15.09
CA SER A 232 58.86 -8.63 15.68
C SER A 232 58.66 -7.13 15.47
N ILE A 233 57.42 -6.71 15.21
CA ILE A 233 56.92 -5.36 15.50
C ILE A 233 55.63 -5.50 16.32
N ASN A 234 55.59 -4.88 17.50
CA ASN A 234 54.38 -4.79 18.31
C ASN A 234 53.46 -3.69 17.77
N THR A 235 52.39 -4.08 17.05
CA THR A 235 51.23 -3.20 16.83
C THR A 235 49.96 -3.94 17.25
N THR A 236 49.48 -3.58 18.44
CA THR A 236 48.10 -3.70 18.95
C THR A 236 47.09 -4.43 18.06
N ASP A 237 46.59 -5.57 18.54
CA ASP A 237 45.34 -6.17 18.08
C ASP A 237 44.13 -5.32 18.50
N ASP A 238 43.96 -4.18 17.82
CA ASP A 238 42.68 -3.50 17.72
C ASP A 238 42.00 -3.99 16.43
N SER A 239 41.58 -5.25 16.44
CA SER A 239 40.74 -5.86 15.40
C SER A 239 39.32 -5.27 15.43
N GLN A 240 39.23 -3.97 15.14
CA GLN A 240 37.99 -3.20 15.08
C GLN A 240 36.97 -3.94 14.21
N LYS A 241 35.98 -4.57 14.87
CA LYS A 241 34.77 -5.10 14.22
C LYS A 241 34.10 -3.95 13.48
N LYS A 242 34.40 -3.85 12.17
CA LYS A 242 33.92 -2.79 11.29
C LYS A 242 32.40 -2.86 11.22
N GLN A 243 31.76 -2.09 12.10
CA GLN A 243 30.33 -2.18 12.37
C GLN A 243 29.56 -1.99 11.06
N LYS A 244 28.75 -2.98 10.68
CA LYS A 244 27.97 -2.91 9.45
C LYS A 244 27.02 -1.72 9.52
N GLU A 245 27.13 -0.83 8.55
CA GLU A 245 26.16 0.24 8.32
C GLU A 245 25.00 -0.31 7.49
N ALA A 246 23.78 0.10 7.80
CA ALA A 246 22.57 -0.29 7.08
C ALA A 246 21.67 0.92 6.82
N ALA A 247 21.08 1.00 5.63
CA ALA A 247 20.08 2.00 5.32
C ALA A 247 18.70 1.60 5.86
N LEU A 248 18.00 2.56 6.46
CA LEU A 248 16.58 2.50 6.78
C LEU A 248 15.87 3.61 6.00
N ILE A 249 14.96 3.23 5.11
CA ILE A 249 14.15 4.15 4.30
C ILE A 249 12.71 4.12 4.84
N LEU A 250 12.17 5.27 5.20
CA LEU A 250 10.76 5.44 5.59
C LEU A 250 10.00 6.17 4.48
N ILE A 251 8.86 5.65 4.03
CA ILE A 251 8.04 6.27 2.96
C ILE A 251 6.59 6.34 3.43
N ARG A 252 6.07 7.56 3.61
CA ARG A 252 4.62 7.75 3.75
C ARG A 252 3.97 7.45 2.39
N HIS A 253 2.89 6.66 2.39
CA HIS A 253 2.15 6.37 1.17
C HIS A 253 1.77 7.64 0.39
N GLY A 254 1.64 7.52 -0.93
CA GLY A 254 1.12 8.59 -1.78
C GLY A 254 -0.30 9.02 -1.38
N GLU A 255 -0.76 10.14 -1.90
CA GLU A 255 -2.14 10.61 -1.75
C GLU A 255 -3.17 9.50 -2.08
N SER A 256 -4.20 9.36 -1.25
CA SER A 256 -5.30 8.41 -1.45
C SER A 256 -6.62 9.11 -1.75
N LEU A 257 -7.59 8.41 -2.34
CA LEU A 257 -8.91 8.96 -2.74
C LEU A 257 -9.64 9.70 -1.59
N TRP A 258 -9.40 9.30 -0.33
CA TRP A 258 -9.98 9.95 0.84
C TRP A 258 -9.11 11.09 1.42
N ASN A 259 -7.84 11.20 1.03
CA ASN A 259 -7.02 12.38 1.34
C ASN A 259 -7.39 13.54 0.42
N GLU A 260 -7.54 13.26 -0.88
CA GLU A 260 -8.10 14.17 -1.90
C GLU A 260 -9.48 14.71 -1.49
N LYS A 261 -10.42 13.81 -1.16
CA LYS A 261 -11.77 14.18 -0.67
C LYS A 261 -11.84 14.73 0.76
N ASN A 262 -10.70 15.06 1.36
CA ASN A 262 -10.58 15.56 2.74
C ASN A 262 -11.30 14.74 3.83
N LEU A 263 -11.47 13.43 3.65
CA LEU A 263 -12.10 12.54 4.65
C LEU A 263 -11.10 12.02 5.71
N PHE A 264 -11.60 11.54 6.85
CA PHE A 264 -10.80 10.74 7.78
C PHE A 264 -10.68 9.29 7.29
N THR A 265 -9.46 8.81 7.07
CA THR A 265 -9.22 7.46 6.50
C THR A 265 -9.03 6.37 7.54
N GLY A 266 -8.07 6.55 8.46
CA GLY A 266 -7.72 5.52 9.46
C GLY A 266 -7.44 4.16 8.85
N CYS A 267 -8.05 3.12 9.40
CA CYS A 267 -7.90 1.74 8.97
C CYS A 267 -8.80 1.36 7.78
N VAL A 268 -9.69 2.25 7.30
CA VAL A 268 -10.42 2.00 6.04
C VAL A 268 -9.41 1.86 4.92
N ASP A 269 -9.54 0.80 4.11
CA ASP A 269 -8.60 0.55 3.05
C ASP A 269 -9.06 1.14 1.72
N VAL A 270 -8.31 2.14 1.28
CA VAL A 270 -8.60 2.96 0.09
C VAL A 270 -7.33 3.04 -0.78
N PRO A 271 -7.47 3.01 -2.11
CA PRO A 271 -6.35 3.08 -3.02
C PRO A 271 -5.77 4.50 -3.15
N LEU A 272 -4.61 4.58 -3.80
CA LEU A 272 -3.96 5.83 -4.19
C LEU A 272 -4.79 6.62 -5.22
N THR A 273 -4.68 7.95 -5.24
CA THR A 273 -5.06 8.76 -6.40
C THR A 273 -4.07 8.56 -7.54
N LYS A 274 -4.37 9.07 -8.74
CA LYS A 274 -3.41 9.07 -9.86
C LYS A 274 -2.11 9.83 -9.49
N LYS A 275 -2.26 10.97 -8.81
CA LYS A 275 -1.16 11.72 -8.19
C LYS A 275 -0.42 10.89 -7.14
N GLY A 276 -1.11 10.15 -6.28
CA GLY A 276 -0.47 9.26 -5.30
C GLY A 276 0.35 8.13 -5.91
N VAL A 277 -0.02 7.64 -7.10
CA VAL A 277 0.78 6.71 -7.90
C VAL A 277 2.04 7.39 -8.45
N GLU A 278 1.91 8.61 -8.96
CA GLU A 278 3.04 9.42 -9.45
C GLU A 278 4.03 9.79 -8.33
N GLU A 279 3.52 10.16 -7.14
CA GLU A 279 4.27 10.37 -5.90
C GLU A 279 5.06 9.12 -5.49
N ALA A 280 4.46 7.93 -5.57
CA ALA A 280 5.12 6.66 -5.25
C ALA A 280 6.23 6.30 -6.25
N ILE A 281 5.99 6.56 -7.54
CA ILE A 281 7.00 6.40 -8.60
C ILE A 281 8.17 7.37 -8.38
N GLU A 282 7.90 8.63 -7.99
CA GLU A 282 8.94 9.61 -7.68
C GLU A 282 9.75 9.24 -6.43
N ALA A 283 9.10 8.69 -5.39
CA ALA A 283 9.79 8.08 -4.25
C ALA A 283 10.80 7.02 -4.71
N GLY A 284 10.39 6.17 -5.66
CA GLY A 284 11.23 5.16 -6.30
C GLY A 284 12.46 5.72 -6.99
N LYS A 285 12.32 6.82 -7.75
CA LYS A 285 13.46 7.49 -8.41
C LYS A 285 14.46 8.02 -7.38
N ARG A 286 13.98 8.71 -6.34
CA ARG A 286 14.78 9.24 -5.22
C ARG A 286 15.61 8.16 -4.52
N ILE A 287 15.04 6.97 -4.28
CA ILE A 287 15.75 5.86 -3.63
C ILE A 287 16.50 4.93 -4.60
N SER A 288 16.43 5.18 -5.92
CA SER A 288 16.80 4.19 -6.95
C SER A 288 18.23 3.63 -6.89
N ASN A 289 19.16 4.34 -6.24
CA ASN A 289 20.55 3.92 -6.01
C ASN A 289 20.79 3.26 -4.63
N ILE A 290 19.89 3.42 -3.67
CA ILE A 290 20.05 2.92 -2.31
C ILE A 290 19.69 1.43 -2.30
N PRO A 291 20.54 0.54 -1.77
CA PRO A 291 20.19 -0.87 -1.60
C PRO A 291 18.88 -1.05 -0.82
N VAL A 292 18.00 -1.92 -1.31
CA VAL A 292 16.91 -2.50 -0.53
C VAL A 292 17.07 -4.02 -0.55
N ASP A 293 17.09 -4.64 0.63
CA ASP A 293 17.23 -6.09 0.80
C ASP A 293 15.98 -6.71 1.47
N MET A 294 15.14 -5.90 2.12
CA MET A 294 13.82 -6.30 2.65
C MET A 294 12.87 -5.10 2.76
N ILE A 295 11.56 -5.35 2.65
CA ILE A 295 10.51 -4.33 2.71
C ILE A 295 9.50 -4.70 3.81
N TYR A 296 9.09 -3.72 4.61
CA TYR A 296 7.93 -3.80 5.49
C TYR A 296 6.83 -2.85 5.02
N THR A 297 5.58 -3.29 5.13
CA THR A 297 4.41 -2.46 4.84
C THR A 297 3.37 -2.56 5.95
N SER A 298 2.41 -1.65 5.95
CA SER A 298 1.15 -1.90 6.63
C SER A 298 0.32 -2.97 5.89
N SER A 299 -0.79 -3.39 6.49
CA SER A 299 -1.78 -4.27 5.85
C SER A 299 -2.72 -3.54 4.89
N LEU A 300 -2.52 -2.23 4.64
CA LEU A 300 -3.43 -1.39 3.86
C LEU A 300 -2.88 -1.12 2.44
N ILE A 301 -3.72 -1.31 1.41
CA ILE A 301 -3.35 -1.36 0.00
C ILE A 301 -2.55 -0.14 -0.47
N ARG A 302 -2.89 1.07 -0.02
CA ARG A 302 -2.16 2.31 -0.38
C ARG A 302 -0.68 2.30 -0.01
N ALA A 303 -0.30 1.66 1.10
CA ALA A 303 1.10 1.51 1.50
C ALA A 303 1.79 0.40 0.70
N GLN A 304 1.10 -0.71 0.45
CA GLN A 304 1.61 -1.81 -0.38
C GLN A 304 1.83 -1.35 -1.83
N MET A 305 0.85 -0.67 -2.43
CA MET A 305 0.97 0.00 -3.73
C MET A 305 2.17 0.95 -3.76
N THR A 306 2.33 1.81 -2.74
CA THR A 306 3.47 2.75 -2.69
C THR A 306 4.80 2.00 -2.69
N ALA A 307 4.94 0.95 -1.88
CA ALA A 307 6.14 0.12 -1.87
C ALA A 307 6.40 -0.57 -3.23
N MET A 308 5.37 -1.14 -3.88
CA MET A 308 5.56 -1.84 -5.15
C MET A 308 5.95 -0.86 -6.28
N LEU A 309 5.26 0.29 -6.35
CA LEU A 309 5.49 1.34 -7.35
C LEU A 309 6.87 1.99 -7.20
N ALA A 310 7.32 2.26 -5.97
CA ALA A 310 8.66 2.77 -5.72
C ALA A 310 9.74 1.77 -6.20
N MET A 311 9.51 0.47 -6.00
CA MET A 311 10.46 -0.57 -6.37
C MET A 311 10.60 -0.78 -7.89
N THR A 312 9.60 -0.43 -8.72
CA THR A 312 9.76 -0.54 -10.19
C THR A 312 10.83 0.40 -10.75
N GLN A 313 11.23 1.43 -9.98
CA GLN A 313 12.24 2.41 -10.36
C GLN A 313 13.64 2.08 -9.79
N HIS A 314 13.76 1.06 -8.93
CA HIS A 314 15.04 0.74 -8.29
C HIS A 314 16.01 0.08 -9.28
N ARG A 315 17.22 0.64 -9.44
CA ARG A 315 18.23 0.21 -10.43
C ARG A 315 18.61 -1.27 -10.37
N ARG A 316 18.45 -1.92 -9.20
CA ARG A 316 18.72 -3.36 -9.03
C ARG A 316 17.69 -4.27 -9.73
N LYS A 317 16.53 -3.77 -10.15
CA LYS A 317 15.44 -4.49 -10.83
C LYS A 317 14.97 -5.79 -10.12
N LYS A 318 15.25 -5.93 -8.83
CA LYS A 318 14.75 -7.03 -8.01
C LYS A 318 13.23 -6.92 -7.84
N VAL A 319 12.56 -8.07 -7.86
CA VAL A 319 11.10 -8.16 -7.76
C VAL A 319 10.68 -8.13 -6.28
N PRO A 320 9.88 -7.16 -5.83
CA PRO A 320 9.28 -7.22 -4.50
C PRO A 320 8.19 -8.31 -4.47
N VAL A 321 8.21 -9.19 -3.46
CA VAL A 321 7.28 -10.32 -3.32
C VAL A 321 6.64 -10.29 -1.93
N ILE A 322 5.31 -10.23 -1.86
CA ILE A 322 4.56 -10.31 -0.59
C ILE A 322 4.68 -11.73 -0.04
N ILE A 323 5.06 -11.84 1.23
CA ILE A 323 5.29 -13.11 1.93
C ILE A 323 4.14 -13.35 2.90
N HIS A 324 3.33 -14.37 2.61
CA HIS A 324 2.21 -14.78 3.45
C HIS A 324 2.68 -15.78 4.50
N ASN A 325 2.54 -15.41 5.78
CA ASN A 325 3.04 -16.14 6.96
C ASN A 325 1.94 -16.38 8.02
N GLU A 326 0.68 -16.16 7.65
CA GLU A 326 -0.50 -16.27 8.53
C GLU A 326 -0.82 -17.73 8.87
N THR A 327 -0.44 -18.66 7.99
CA THR A 327 -0.57 -20.11 8.15
C THR A 327 0.62 -20.84 7.55
N GLU A 328 0.87 -22.09 7.96
CA GLU A 328 1.91 -22.93 7.35
C GLU A 328 1.64 -23.18 5.86
N GLN A 329 0.37 -23.33 5.47
CA GLN A 329 -0.07 -23.49 4.09
C GLN A 329 0.29 -22.26 3.25
N ALA A 330 0.00 -21.05 3.75
CA ALA A 330 0.35 -19.80 3.07
C ALA A 330 1.87 -19.59 2.95
N ARG A 331 2.65 -20.04 3.95
CA ARG A 331 4.11 -20.04 3.93
C ARG A 331 4.66 -20.97 2.85
N VAL A 332 4.09 -22.16 2.69
CA VAL A 332 4.44 -23.12 1.62
C VAL A 332 4.06 -22.59 0.24
N TRP A 333 2.89 -21.96 0.09
CA TRP A 333 2.50 -21.34 -1.19
C TRP A 333 3.36 -20.12 -1.56
N SER A 334 3.89 -19.40 -0.57
CA SER A 334 4.85 -18.29 -0.76
C SER A 334 6.29 -18.75 -1.01
N GLN A 335 6.56 -20.07 -1.03
CA GLN A 335 7.92 -20.59 -1.10
C GLN A 335 8.51 -20.47 -2.52
N ILE A 336 9.48 -19.57 -2.68
CA ILE A 336 10.35 -19.56 -3.85
C ILE A 336 11.31 -20.75 -3.76
N PHE A 337 11.33 -21.64 -4.75
CA PHE A 337 12.19 -22.83 -4.75
C PHE A 337 13.58 -22.58 -5.36
N SER A 338 13.68 -21.82 -6.44
CA SER A 338 14.95 -21.51 -7.12
C SER A 338 15.80 -20.51 -6.31
N GLU A 339 17.05 -20.87 -6.01
CA GLU A 339 18.01 -19.97 -5.35
C GLU A 339 18.31 -18.70 -6.17
N GLU A 340 18.25 -18.77 -7.49
CA GLU A 340 18.43 -17.56 -8.30
C GLU A 340 17.21 -16.66 -8.22
N THR A 341 16.00 -17.21 -8.29
CA THR A 341 14.76 -16.44 -8.07
C THR A 341 14.71 -15.84 -6.67
N LYS A 342 15.19 -16.54 -5.63
CA LYS A 342 15.35 -15.98 -4.28
C LYS A 342 16.28 -14.77 -4.28
N LYS A 343 17.46 -14.86 -4.92
CA LYS A 343 18.40 -13.74 -5.04
C LYS A 343 17.80 -12.54 -5.77
N GLN A 344 16.99 -12.76 -6.81
CA GLN A 344 16.31 -11.69 -7.55
C GLN A 344 15.05 -11.16 -6.86
N SER A 345 14.54 -11.84 -5.83
CA SER A 345 13.42 -11.36 -5.00
C SER A 345 13.87 -10.39 -3.90
N ILE A 346 12.92 -9.58 -3.42
CA ILE A 346 12.98 -8.87 -2.14
C ILE A 346 11.69 -9.21 -1.36
N PRO A 347 11.79 -9.79 -0.15
CA PRO A 347 10.61 -10.10 0.65
C PRO A 347 9.93 -8.83 1.16
N VAL A 348 8.60 -8.81 1.06
CA VAL A 348 7.70 -7.76 1.52
C VAL A 348 6.82 -8.33 2.63
N ILE A 349 6.92 -7.75 3.82
CA ILE A 349 6.21 -8.23 5.02
C ILE A 349 5.18 -7.17 5.44
N ALA A 350 3.89 -7.48 5.21
CA ALA A 350 2.79 -6.65 5.66
C ALA A 350 2.46 -6.91 7.14
N SER A 351 2.09 -5.87 7.89
CA SER A 351 1.68 -6.00 9.29
C SER A 351 0.69 -4.93 9.71
N TRP A 352 -0.41 -5.35 10.35
CA TRP A 352 -1.44 -4.44 10.87
C TRP A 352 -0.88 -3.47 11.92
N ARG A 353 0.20 -3.83 12.60
CA ARG A 353 0.85 -2.99 13.61
C ARG A 353 1.48 -1.72 12.99
N LEU A 354 1.72 -1.72 11.67
CA LEU A 354 2.15 -0.56 10.89
C LEU A 354 0.99 0.20 10.19
N ASN A 355 -0.27 -0.16 10.44
CA ASN A 355 -1.44 0.58 9.90
C ASN A 355 -1.50 2.02 10.44
N GLU A 356 -2.22 2.89 9.73
CA GLU A 356 -2.56 4.24 10.19
C GLU A 356 -3.25 4.21 11.57
N ARG A 357 -3.21 5.32 12.30
CA ARG A 357 -4.00 5.47 13.53
C ARG A 357 -5.49 5.36 13.22
N MET A 358 -6.19 4.48 13.93
CA MET A 358 -7.63 4.27 13.82
C MET A 358 -8.39 5.53 14.25
N TYR A 359 -9.26 6.06 13.38
CA TYR A 359 -10.04 7.27 13.66
C TYR A 359 -11.42 7.02 14.28
N GLY A 360 -11.76 5.76 14.55
CA GLY A 360 -13.03 5.39 15.18
C GLY A 360 -14.25 5.85 14.38
N GLU A 361 -15.22 6.44 15.08
CA GLU A 361 -16.45 6.98 14.50
C GLU A 361 -16.23 8.14 13.51
N LEU A 362 -15.05 8.76 13.49
CA LEU A 362 -14.78 9.84 12.55
C LEU A 362 -14.50 9.34 11.12
N GLN A 363 -14.24 8.04 10.92
CA GLN A 363 -13.89 7.50 9.60
C GLN A 363 -14.99 7.72 8.56
N GLY A 364 -14.58 8.16 7.36
CA GLY A 364 -15.49 8.49 6.27
C GLY A 364 -16.10 9.90 6.35
N LEU A 365 -16.08 10.56 7.51
CA LEU A 365 -16.55 11.94 7.64
C LEU A 365 -15.56 12.93 7.01
N ASN A 366 -16.06 14.05 6.48
CA ASN A 366 -15.25 15.17 6.02
C ASN A 366 -14.67 15.94 7.22
N LYS A 367 -13.37 16.26 7.18
CA LYS A 367 -12.68 16.97 8.26
C LYS A 367 -13.18 18.41 8.50
N GLN A 368 -13.79 19.06 7.51
CA GLN A 368 -14.37 20.40 7.66
C GLN A 368 -15.73 20.33 8.36
N GLU A 369 -16.69 19.61 7.77
CA GLU A 369 -18.02 19.35 8.36
C GLU A 369 -17.95 18.80 9.79
N THR A 370 -16.99 17.90 10.07
CA THR A 370 -16.76 17.36 11.43
C THR A 370 -16.29 18.46 12.39
N ALA A 371 -15.44 19.39 11.95
CA ALA A 371 -14.94 20.50 12.75
C ALA A 371 -15.97 21.63 12.94
N GLU A 372 -16.97 21.71 12.07
CA GLU A 372 -18.16 22.55 12.24
C GLU A 372 -19.14 21.89 13.23
N ARG A 373 -19.40 20.58 13.09
CA ARG A 373 -20.35 19.82 13.93
C ARG A 373 -19.89 19.61 15.37
N TYR A 374 -18.60 19.32 15.59
CA TYR A 374 -18.04 18.99 16.92
C TYR A 374 -17.11 20.09 17.47
N GLY A 375 -16.91 21.18 16.72
CA GLY A 375 -16.03 22.28 17.09
C GLY A 375 -14.56 22.05 16.69
N LYS A 376 -13.92 23.11 16.17
CA LYS A 376 -12.57 23.09 15.62
C LYS A 376 -11.52 22.63 16.64
N GLU A 377 -11.63 23.04 17.90
CA GLU A 377 -10.73 22.61 18.97
C GLU A 377 -10.83 21.12 19.29
N GLN A 378 -12.04 20.57 19.37
CA GLN A 378 -12.23 19.16 19.73
C GLN A 378 -11.72 18.25 18.62
N VAL A 379 -12.02 18.60 17.36
CA VAL A 379 -11.46 17.92 16.20
C VAL A 379 -9.95 18.12 16.10
N HIS A 380 -9.40 19.25 16.54
CA HIS A 380 -7.96 19.42 16.67
C HIS A 380 -7.38 18.48 17.73
N LYS A 381 -7.97 18.39 18.94
CA LYS A 381 -7.54 17.48 20.01
C LYS A 381 -7.53 16.02 19.52
N TRP A 382 -8.62 15.53 18.94
CA TRP A 382 -8.69 14.18 18.35
C TRP A 382 -7.68 13.94 17.21
N ARG A 383 -7.35 14.97 16.42
CA ARG A 383 -6.40 14.85 15.30
C ARG A 383 -4.94 14.99 15.70
N ARG A 384 -4.62 15.82 16.69
CA ARG A 384 -3.26 16.30 16.97
C ARG A 384 -2.77 16.05 18.39
N SER A 385 -3.62 15.72 19.37
CA SER A 385 -3.09 15.30 20.68
C SER A 385 -2.28 14.00 20.55
N TYR A 386 -1.44 13.75 21.56
CA TYR A 386 -0.67 12.53 21.67
C TYR A 386 -1.53 11.39 22.25
N ASP A 387 -2.31 11.72 23.27
CA ASP A 387 -2.97 10.85 24.24
C ASP A 387 -4.50 10.75 24.08
N ILE A 388 -5.18 11.77 23.55
CA ILE A 388 -6.66 11.80 23.47
C ILE A 388 -7.15 11.15 22.16
N PRO A 389 -7.79 9.97 22.20
CA PRO A 389 -8.34 9.31 21.01
C PRO A 389 -9.63 10.01 20.51
N PRO A 390 -9.97 9.88 19.21
CA PRO A 390 -11.34 10.07 18.75
C PRO A 390 -12.28 8.97 19.30
N PRO A 391 -13.62 9.18 19.32
CA PRO A 391 -14.57 8.19 19.81
C PRO A 391 -14.40 6.84 19.11
N ASN A 392 -14.21 5.77 19.89
CA ASN A 392 -13.94 4.41 19.42
C ASN A 392 -12.72 4.27 18.48
N GLY A 393 -11.71 5.14 18.62
CA GLY A 393 -10.44 5.09 17.87
C GLY A 393 -9.19 5.01 18.76
N GLU A 394 -8.04 5.20 18.13
CA GLU A 394 -6.71 5.19 18.78
C GLU A 394 -6.19 6.62 19.03
N SER A 395 -5.41 6.80 20.09
CA SER A 395 -4.54 7.96 20.26
C SER A 395 -3.24 7.80 19.43
N LEU A 396 -2.38 8.83 19.38
CA LEU A 396 -1.06 8.68 18.75
C LEU A 396 -0.15 7.78 19.60
N GLU A 397 -0.31 7.79 20.92
CA GLU A 397 0.34 6.90 21.88
C GLU A 397 0.01 5.42 21.62
N MET A 398 -1.28 5.04 21.55
CA MET A 398 -1.69 3.65 21.26
C MET A 398 -1.14 3.16 19.91
N CYS A 399 -1.15 4.05 18.90
CA CYS A 399 -0.52 3.78 17.60
C CYS A 399 1.00 3.61 17.72
N ALA A 400 1.66 4.39 18.60
CA ALA A 400 3.09 4.30 18.88
C ALA A 400 3.46 3.00 19.58
N GLU A 401 2.73 2.56 20.61
CA GLU A 401 2.97 1.29 21.31
C GLU A 401 3.05 0.13 20.32
N ARG A 402 2.02 -0.06 19.47
CA ARG A 402 1.99 -1.17 18.52
C ARG A 402 3.06 -1.07 17.44
N ALA A 403 3.32 0.13 16.91
CA ALA A 403 4.21 0.36 15.78
C ALA A 403 5.69 0.37 16.18
N VAL A 404 6.05 1.02 17.29
CA VAL A 404 7.42 1.09 17.81
C VAL A 404 7.86 -0.27 18.36
N ALA A 405 6.97 -1.01 19.03
CA ALA A 405 7.29 -2.39 19.41
C ALA A 405 7.48 -3.29 18.17
N TYR A 406 6.61 -3.23 17.15
CA TYR A 406 6.83 -3.99 15.91
C TYR A 406 8.17 -3.61 15.22
N PHE A 407 8.51 -2.32 15.20
CA PHE A 407 9.81 -1.85 14.69
C PHE A 407 10.99 -2.43 15.48
N LYS A 408 10.94 -2.39 16.82
CA LYS A 408 11.97 -2.99 17.69
C LYS A 408 12.08 -4.51 17.52
N ASP A 409 10.96 -5.21 17.52
CA ASP A 409 10.90 -6.68 17.54
C ASP A 409 11.31 -7.28 16.18
N GLN A 410 10.89 -6.67 15.07
CA GLN A 410 11.01 -7.27 13.73
C GLN A 410 12.00 -6.55 12.80
N ILE A 411 12.24 -5.24 12.99
CA ILE A 411 12.97 -4.42 12.02
C ILE A 411 14.39 -4.11 12.50
N VAL A 412 14.58 -3.74 13.77
CA VAL A 412 15.90 -3.47 14.34
C VAL A 412 16.88 -4.67 14.22
N PRO A 413 16.49 -5.94 14.46
CA PRO A 413 17.40 -7.08 14.29
C PRO A 413 17.90 -7.26 12.85
N GLN A 414 17.09 -6.83 11.87
CA GLN A 414 17.41 -6.94 10.44
C GLN A 414 18.45 -5.89 10.04
N LEU A 415 18.29 -4.66 10.54
CA LEU A 415 19.30 -3.60 10.41
C LEU A 415 20.61 -3.99 11.14
N GLN A 416 20.53 -4.61 12.32
CA GLN A 416 21.68 -5.17 13.05
C GLN A 416 22.41 -6.28 12.26
N SER A 417 21.69 -7.11 11.50
CA SER A 417 22.31 -8.10 10.60
C SER A 417 23.04 -7.47 9.38
N GLY A 418 22.79 -6.18 9.12
CA GLY A 418 23.34 -5.43 7.99
C GLY A 418 22.46 -5.46 6.72
N LYS A 419 21.17 -5.79 6.83
CA LYS A 419 20.21 -5.67 5.71
C LYS A 419 19.74 -4.22 5.60
N ASN A 420 19.60 -3.74 4.37
CA ASN A 420 19.00 -2.44 4.09
C ASN A 420 17.47 -2.60 3.99
N VAL A 421 16.73 -1.79 4.74
CA VAL A 421 15.28 -1.97 4.93
C VAL A 421 14.49 -0.76 4.44
N MET A 422 13.43 -1.00 3.69
CA MET A 422 12.41 0.01 3.39
C MET A 422 11.13 -0.26 4.20
N ILE A 423 10.52 0.78 4.75
CA ILE A 423 9.19 0.75 5.37
C ILE A 423 8.27 1.67 4.57
N SER A 424 7.17 1.16 4.02
CA SER A 424 6.08 2.00 3.50
C SER A 424 4.85 1.91 4.39
N ALA A 425 4.41 3.04 4.93
CA ALA A 425 3.33 3.10 5.91
C ALA A 425 2.64 4.48 5.90
N HIS A 426 2.04 4.86 7.02
CA HIS A 426 1.11 6.00 7.11
C HIS A 426 1.65 7.14 7.98
N GLY A 427 0.87 8.22 8.09
CA GLY A 427 1.28 9.44 8.80
C GLY A 427 1.58 9.17 10.27
N ASN A 428 0.64 8.61 11.03
CA ASN A 428 0.85 8.43 12.47
C ASN A 428 1.86 7.30 12.76
N SER A 429 1.74 6.15 12.08
CA SER A 429 2.68 5.03 12.26
C SER A 429 4.15 5.43 12.03
N LEU A 430 4.43 6.26 11.02
CA LEU A 430 5.79 6.74 10.76
C LEU A 430 6.22 7.85 11.71
N ARG A 431 5.32 8.77 12.11
CA ARG A 431 5.63 9.75 13.16
C ARG A 431 6.00 9.09 14.48
N SER A 432 5.30 8.04 14.89
CA SER A 432 5.61 7.27 16.10
C SER A 432 6.96 6.54 16.01
N ILE A 433 7.30 5.96 14.84
CA ILE A 433 8.64 5.38 14.62
C ILE A 433 9.70 6.48 14.68
N ILE A 434 9.51 7.62 14.02
CA ILE A 434 10.46 8.74 14.00
C ILE A 434 10.65 9.35 15.41
N MET A 435 9.58 9.45 16.20
CA MET A 435 9.62 9.84 17.60
C MET A 435 10.55 8.94 18.42
N TYR A 436 10.51 7.62 18.19
CA TYR A 436 11.45 6.69 18.81
C TYR A 436 12.88 6.82 18.26
N LEU A 437 13.07 7.02 16.95
CA LEU A 437 14.38 7.15 16.31
C LEU A 437 15.16 8.38 16.80
N ASP A 438 14.50 9.54 16.80
CA ASP A 438 15.10 10.84 17.13
C ASP A 438 14.87 11.26 18.60
N LYS A 439 14.17 10.42 19.39
CA LYS A 439 13.84 10.64 20.81
C LYS A 439 12.99 11.90 21.06
N LEU A 440 12.06 12.19 20.15
CA LEU A 440 11.17 13.35 20.21
C LEU A 440 10.19 13.25 21.40
N THR A 441 9.88 14.39 22.00
CA THR A 441 8.81 14.52 23.00
C THR A 441 7.42 14.35 22.38
N SER A 442 6.42 14.13 23.23
CA SER A 442 5.00 14.15 22.88
C SER A 442 4.55 15.45 22.19
N GLN A 443 5.25 16.57 22.39
CA GLN A 443 4.93 17.87 21.80
C GLN A 443 5.57 18.00 20.40
N GLU A 444 6.80 17.55 20.23
CA GLU A 444 7.53 17.60 18.95
C GLU A 444 6.96 16.63 17.90
N VAL A 445 6.47 15.45 18.31
CA VAL A 445 5.82 14.51 17.37
C VAL A 445 4.49 15.05 16.81
N ILE A 446 3.85 16.00 17.50
CA ILE A 446 2.57 16.60 17.08
C ILE A 446 2.78 17.59 15.93
N SER A 447 3.84 18.41 16.03
CA SER A 447 4.26 19.37 15.00
C SER A 447 5.05 18.74 13.85
N LEU A 448 5.63 17.54 14.05
CA LEU A 448 6.21 16.75 12.97
C LEU A 448 5.17 16.47 11.86
N GLU A 449 5.45 16.97 10.66
CA GLU A 449 4.70 16.73 9.43
C GLU A 449 5.50 15.79 8.51
N LEU A 450 4.81 14.93 7.75
CA LEU A 450 5.42 14.02 6.77
C LEU A 450 4.67 14.12 5.44
N SER A 451 5.33 14.61 4.39
CA SER A 451 4.75 14.68 3.04
C SER A 451 4.42 13.28 2.49
N THR A 452 3.42 13.18 1.63
CA THR A 452 3.12 11.96 0.86
C THR A 452 4.23 11.71 -0.17
N GLY A 453 4.60 10.43 -0.38
CA GLY A 453 5.60 10.04 -1.39
C GLY A 453 7.06 10.47 -1.15
N ILE A 454 7.37 11.35 -0.18
CA ILE A 454 8.75 11.76 0.08
C ILE A 454 9.44 10.72 0.98
N PRO A 455 10.50 10.03 0.51
CA PRO A 455 11.26 9.08 1.32
C PRO A 455 12.16 9.81 2.33
N MET A 456 12.28 9.27 3.54
CA MET A 456 13.20 9.74 4.59
C MET A 456 14.24 8.66 4.90
N LEU A 457 15.51 8.99 4.75
CA LEU A 457 16.64 8.09 4.95
C LEU A 457 17.25 8.26 6.35
N TYR A 458 17.53 7.12 7.00
CA TYR A 458 18.39 6.99 8.17
C TYR A 458 19.52 6.01 7.86
N ILE A 459 20.71 6.25 8.42
CA ILE A 459 21.78 5.25 8.49
C ILE A 459 21.81 4.68 9.89
N PHE A 460 21.63 3.36 10.00
CA PHE A 460 21.83 2.62 11.24
C PHE A 460 23.31 2.22 11.36
N LYS A 461 23.94 2.56 12.48
CA LYS A 461 25.35 2.25 12.78
C LYS A 461 25.56 2.11 14.29
N GLY A 462 26.07 0.95 14.72
CA GLY A 462 26.45 0.74 16.12
C GLY A 462 25.31 0.88 17.13
N GLY A 463 24.09 0.52 16.76
CA GLY A 463 22.89 0.72 17.59
C GLY A 463 22.24 2.11 17.45
N ASN A 464 22.94 3.08 16.85
CA ASN A 464 22.44 4.45 16.67
C ASN A 464 21.82 4.64 15.29
N PHE A 465 20.87 5.57 15.20
CA PHE A 465 20.25 6.01 13.95
C PHE A 465 20.72 7.43 13.63
N ILE A 466 21.12 7.66 12.37
CA ILE A 466 21.60 8.95 11.88
C ILE A 466 20.67 9.39 10.75
N ARG A 467 19.78 10.35 11.04
CA ARG A 467 18.87 10.95 10.04
C ARG A 467 19.70 11.60 8.92
N ARG A 468 19.32 11.35 7.66
CA ARG A 468 19.90 11.97 6.45
C ARG A 468 18.89 12.82 5.66
N GLY A 469 17.63 12.90 6.10
CA GLY A 469 16.57 13.61 5.38
C GLY A 469 16.12 12.87 4.12
N SER A 470 15.58 13.58 3.14
CA SER A 470 15.21 12.97 1.85
C SER A 470 16.44 12.82 0.95
N PRO A 471 16.64 11.65 0.30
CA PRO A 471 17.35 11.60 -0.96
C PRO A 471 16.74 12.60 -1.96
N ALA A 472 17.58 13.31 -2.72
CA ALA A 472 17.12 14.32 -3.67
C ALA A 472 16.37 13.69 -4.85
N GLY A 473 15.41 14.44 -5.42
CA GLY A 473 14.80 14.12 -6.70
C GLY A 473 15.81 14.10 -7.85
N PRO A 474 15.49 13.45 -8.99
CA PRO A 474 16.30 13.51 -10.21
C PRO A 474 16.33 14.93 -10.82
N SER A 475 15.40 15.80 -10.41
CA SER A 475 15.31 17.22 -10.76
C SER A 475 15.79 18.17 -9.64
N GLU A 476 16.31 17.65 -8.53
CA GLU A 476 16.78 18.43 -7.37
C GLU A 476 18.28 18.16 -7.16
N ALA A 477 19.05 19.19 -6.77
CA ALA A 477 20.50 19.03 -6.59
C ALA A 477 20.82 18.02 -5.45
N GLY A 478 21.62 17.00 -5.77
CA GLY A 478 21.91 15.88 -4.88
C GLY A 478 22.76 16.21 -3.66
N VAL A 479 22.11 16.54 -2.53
CA VAL A 479 22.78 16.85 -1.25
C VAL A 479 23.68 15.71 -0.72
N TYR A 480 23.43 14.45 -1.11
CA TYR A 480 24.17 13.28 -0.63
C TYR A 480 24.69 12.36 -1.76
N ALA A 481 25.57 12.89 -2.61
CA ALA A 481 26.48 12.03 -3.37
C ALA A 481 27.61 11.52 -2.46
N TYR A 482 27.70 10.21 -2.22
CA TYR A 482 28.84 9.57 -1.55
C TYR A 482 30.07 9.58 -2.49
N THR A 483 30.79 10.69 -2.53
CA THR A 483 32.10 10.75 -3.21
C THR A 483 33.12 9.93 -2.40
N ARG A 484 33.67 8.88 -3.01
CA ARG A 484 34.93 8.29 -2.51
C ARG A 484 36.03 9.36 -2.62
N PRO A 485 36.89 9.56 -1.62
CA PRO A 485 37.99 10.49 -1.72
C PRO A 485 39.02 9.97 -2.74
N TYR A 486 39.02 10.56 -3.93
CA TYR A 486 40.19 10.50 -4.82
C TYR A 486 41.31 11.34 -4.20
N PRO A 487 42.58 10.93 -4.34
CA PRO A 487 43.71 11.61 -3.70
C PRO A 487 43.83 13.07 -4.17
N THR A 488 44.05 13.98 -3.22
CA THR A 488 44.03 15.42 -3.45
C THR A 488 45.26 15.91 -4.20
N TRP A 489 45.10 16.25 -5.48
CA TRP A 489 46.12 16.98 -6.24
C TRP A 489 46.12 18.47 -5.85
N LYS A 490 47.26 18.96 -5.34
CA LYS A 490 47.42 20.34 -4.84
C LYS A 490 47.49 21.36 -5.99
N VAL A 491 46.35 21.92 -6.39
CA VAL A 491 46.31 23.13 -7.22
C VAL A 491 46.47 24.37 -6.34
N LYS A 492 47.61 25.06 -6.42
CA LYS A 492 47.80 26.36 -5.76
C LYS A 492 46.84 27.39 -6.40
N ARG A 493 45.97 28.02 -5.61
CA ARG A 493 45.33 29.30 -5.96
C ARG A 493 45.89 30.41 -5.05
N LYS A 494 46.20 31.57 -5.63
CA LYS A 494 46.56 32.77 -4.86
C LYS A 494 45.34 33.28 -4.10
N ALA A 495 45.57 33.85 -2.91
CA ALA A 495 44.52 34.47 -2.13
C ALA A 495 44.28 35.92 -2.56
N SER A 496 43.00 36.32 -2.62
CA SER A 496 42.54 37.70 -2.64
C SER A 496 41.52 37.86 -1.51
N LYS A 497 41.69 38.89 -0.67
CA LYS A 497 40.81 39.14 0.49
C LYS A 497 39.39 39.52 0.04
N PHE A 498 38.39 39.10 0.80
CA PHE A 498 37.26 39.95 1.17
C PHE A 498 37.00 39.82 2.67
N GLN A 499 36.37 40.84 3.26
CA GLN A 499 36.45 41.13 4.69
C GLN A 499 35.04 41.28 5.29
N LEU A 500 34.81 40.66 6.45
CA LEU A 500 33.54 40.70 7.19
C LEU A 500 33.46 41.94 8.08
N PHE A 501 32.26 42.54 8.19
CA PHE A 501 31.84 43.42 9.28
C PHE A 501 30.34 43.20 9.60
N PRO A 502 29.87 43.49 10.84
CA PRO A 502 28.57 43.00 11.36
C PRO A 502 27.43 44.04 11.40
N VAL A 503 26.29 43.61 11.96
CA VAL A 503 24.97 44.27 12.04
C VAL A 503 24.86 45.30 13.17
N GLN A 504 24.07 46.38 12.97
CA GLN A 504 23.29 47.07 14.03
C GLN A 504 22.14 47.92 13.46
N ASP A 505 21.11 48.19 14.28
CA ASP A 505 19.83 48.83 13.92
C ASP A 505 19.84 50.37 13.86
N LEU A 506 18.80 50.98 13.23
CA LEU A 506 17.96 52.03 13.86
C LEU A 506 16.75 52.54 13.00
N ALA A 507 15.55 52.39 13.59
CA ALA A 507 14.40 53.33 13.66
C ALA A 507 13.62 53.93 12.43
N SER A 508 12.29 53.80 12.55
CA SER A 508 11.21 54.79 12.31
C SER A 508 10.90 55.37 10.91
N ASN A 509 9.75 54.96 10.32
CA ASN A 509 8.50 55.77 10.24
C ASN A 509 7.41 55.11 9.35
N GLY A 510 6.13 55.49 9.55
CA GLY A 510 5.08 55.34 8.52
C GLY A 510 4.00 54.26 8.74
N THR A 511 2.78 54.69 9.07
CA THR A 511 1.55 53.88 9.26
C THR A 511 0.83 53.49 7.96
N ALA A 512 0.23 52.26 7.92
CA ALA A 512 -1.11 51.90 7.38
C ALA A 512 -1.49 52.24 5.90
N THR A 513 -2.27 51.45 5.11
CA THR A 513 -2.93 50.14 5.29
C THR A 513 -3.45 49.58 3.94
N ILE A 514 -3.60 48.23 3.86
CA ILE A 514 -4.62 47.47 3.10
C ILE A 514 -4.45 47.19 1.57
N ASN A 515 -4.78 45.92 1.24
CA ASN A 515 -5.08 45.24 -0.04
C ASN A 515 -3.98 44.68 -0.98
N ASP A 516 -4.30 43.45 -1.44
CA ASP A 516 -3.90 42.68 -2.64
C ASP A 516 -2.40 42.50 -2.96
N VAL A 517 -1.82 41.29 -2.88
CA VAL A 517 -2.06 40.07 -3.69
C VAL A 517 -1.73 40.27 -5.17
N LEU A 518 -0.51 39.85 -5.59
CA LEU A 518 -0.29 39.16 -6.87
C LEU A 518 1.03 38.37 -6.91
N LEU A 519 1.19 37.58 -7.99
CA LEU A 519 2.26 36.62 -8.26
C LEU A 519 3.68 37.21 -8.28
N TRP A 520 4.67 36.35 -7.99
CA TRP A 520 5.98 36.41 -8.65
C TRP A 520 6.17 35.16 -9.52
N GLN A 521 5.96 35.34 -10.82
CA GLN A 521 6.42 34.42 -11.86
C GLN A 521 7.83 34.87 -12.27
N LEU A 522 8.79 33.94 -12.30
CA LEU A 522 10.12 34.18 -12.84
C LEU A 522 10.30 33.36 -14.13
N ASP A 523 10.29 34.04 -15.26
CA ASP A 523 10.55 33.43 -16.56
C ASP A 523 12.05 33.11 -16.68
N CYS A 524 12.38 31.85 -17.01
CA CYS A 524 13.73 31.49 -17.41
C CYS A 524 13.89 31.72 -18.92
N ASN A 525 14.64 32.76 -19.31
CA ASN A 525 15.00 32.96 -20.71
C ASN A 525 16.37 33.64 -20.87
N GLU A 526 17.43 32.84 -20.89
CA GLU A 526 18.68 33.20 -21.58
C GLU A 526 19.46 31.94 -21.99
N THR A 527 20.18 32.01 -23.10
CA THR A 527 20.82 30.87 -23.77
C THR A 527 22.34 30.99 -23.76
N GLU A 528 23.06 29.94 -23.35
CA GLU A 528 24.48 29.79 -23.65
C GLU A 528 24.79 28.48 -24.41
N GLU A 529 25.46 28.61 -25.56
CA GLU A 529 26.12 27.50 -26.23
C GLU A 529 27.36 27.05 -25.45
N VAL A 530 27.43 25.78 -25.04
CA VAL A 530 28.70 25.16 -24.65
C VAL A 530 29.14 24.18 -25.74
N ARG A 531 30.02 24.67 -26.63
CA ARG A 531 30.63 23.82 -27.66
C ARG A 531 31.50 22.73 -27.04
N MET A 532 31.27 21.49 -27.48
CA MET A 532 32.29 20.43 -27.34
C MET A 532 33.59 20.83 -28.06
N LYS A 533 34.72 20.56 -27.40
CA LYS A 533 35.95 20.14 -28.08
C LYS A 533 36.28 18.73 -27.60
N LEU A 534 36.81 17.95 -28.53
CA LEU A 534 37.22 16.54 -28.34
C LEU A 534 38.42 16.44 -27.38
#